data_AF-A0A5N9C9D0-F1
#
_entry.id   AF-A0A5N9C9D0-F1
#
_cell.length_a   1.000
_cell.length_b   1.000
_cell.length_c   1.000
_cell.angle_alpha   90.00
_cell.angle_beta   90.00
_cell.angle_gamma   90.00
#
_symmetry.space_group_name_H-M   'P 1'
#
loop_
_entity.id
_entity.type
_entity.pdbx_description
1 polymer ?
#
loop_
_entity_poly.entity_id
_entity_poly.type
_entity_poly.pdbx_seq_one_letter_code
_entity_poly.pdbx_strand_id
1 'polypeptide(L)'
;MRKELVKRPSKKTSREEFVDTKNVEESSKEQTNSRSQKRLALPQLSLRVQIRIFVYFSIITIVAMLIGREYVVGLGNWGYLGAFVISLISNASIILPTPGIAVIAMMTSDFNLLWLGVSAGIGGAIGATSSYVAGMITGELVNSTRIYQVSLKAMNRFGGTIIFVATLAPFLPMDAASILAGGIRYPFKRYFIIMASAHTLKMVTTTYLIANSTNWLTEWIRPFG
;
A
#
# COMPACT_ATOMS: atom_id res chain seq x y z
N MET A 1 -22.02 90.99 5.92
CA MET A 1 -21.42 89.87 5.17
C MET A 1 -21.03 88.77 6.15
N ARG A 2 -21.59 87.57 5.98
CA ARG A 2 -21.47 86.40 6.87
C ARG A 2 -20.02 85.89 6.94
N LYS A 3 -19.55 85.59 8.15
CA LYS A 3 -18.37 84.74 8.40
C LYS A 3 -18.79 83.28 8.25
N GLU A 4 -18.10 82.52 7.39
CA GLU A 4 -18.24 81.06 7.34
C GLU A 4 -17.58 80.43 8.56
N LEU A 5 -18.37 79.69 9.34
CA LEU A 5 -17.88 78.86 10.44
C LEU A 5 -17.57 77.46 9.90
N VAL A 6 -16.28 77.18 9.74
CA VAL A 6 -15.73 75.84 9.49
C VAL A 6 -16.11 74.94 10.67
N LYS A 7 -17.02 74.00 10.42
CA LYS A 7 -17.48 73.00 11.39
C LYS A 7 -16.40 71.93 11.52
N ARG A 8 -15.68 71.92 12.66
CA ARG A 8 -14.71 70.88 13.00
C ARG A 8 -15.40 69.51 13.10
N PRO A 9 -14.87 68.43 12.53
CA PRO A 9 -15.44 67.10 12.71
C PRO A 9 -15.27 66.63 14.16
N SER A 10 -16.34 66.03 14.68
CA SER A 10 -16.48 65.49 16.02
C SER A 10 -15.53 64.31 16.24
N LYS A 11 -14.74 64.37 17.32
CA LYS A 11 -13.72 63.40 17.75
C LYS A 11 -14.28 62.02 18.18
N LYS A 12 -15.58 61.76 17.97
CA LYS A 12 -16.26 60.50 18.34
C LYS A 12 -16.23 59.45 17.23
N THR A 13 -16.25 59.85 15.96
CA THR A 13 -16.36 58.93 14.82
C THR A 13 -15.15 58.00 14.67
N SER A 14 -13.94 58.49 14.95
CA SER A 14 -12.69 57.72 14.76
C SER A 14 -12.48 56.60 15.78
N ARG A 15 -13.17 56.60 16.92
CA ARG A 15 -13.07 55.52 17.92
C ARG A 15 -14.00 54.35 17.61
N GLU A 16 -15.20 54.63 17.11
CA GLU A 16 -16.14 53.57 16.73
C GLU A 16 -15.65 52.81 15.49
N GLU A 17 -15.12 53.52 14.50
CA GLU A 17 -14.54 52.93 13.28
C GLU A 17 -13.28 52.09 13.55
N PHE A 18 -12.46 52.49 14.54
CA PHE A 18 -11.27 51.74 14.98
C PHE A 18 -11.62 50.52 15.83
N VAL A 19 -12.71 50.56 16.61
CA VAL A 19 -13.19 49.41 17.40
C VAL A 19 -13.85 48.39 16.49
N ASP A 20 -14.60 48.83 15.47
CA ASP A 20 -15.28 47.95 14.51
C ASP A 20 -14.28 47.21 13.61
N THR A 21 -13.27 47.91 13.07
CA THR A 21 -12.19 47.27 12.27
C THR A 21 -11.38 46.25 13.07
N LYS A 22 -11.14 46.50 14.36
CA LYS A 22 -10.40 45.57 15.22
C LYS A 22 -11.22 44.32 15.55
N ASN A 23 -12.53 44.47 15.80
CA ASN A 23 -13.45 43.34 16.00
C ASN A 23 -13.65 42.52 14.72
N VAL A 24 -13.68 43.17 13.55
CA VAL A 24 -13.75 42.49 12.25
C VAL A 24 -12.44 41.73 11.97
N GLU A 25 -11.27 42.29 12.30
CA GLU A 25 -9.98 41.59 12.19
C GLU A 25 -9.85 40.41 13.18
N GLU A 26 -10.32 40.56 14.42
CA GLU A 26 -10.33 39.48 15.42
C GLU A 26 -11.28 38.36 15.01
N SER A 27 -12.49 38.69 14.55
CA SER A 27 -13.46 37.71 14.05
C SER A 27 -12.96 37.01 12.78
N SER A 28 -12.26 37.73 11.90
CA SER A 28 -11.63 37.17 10.70
C SER A 28 -10.46 36.24 11.03
N LYS A 29 -9.63 36.59 12.02
CA LYS A 29 -8.51 35.74 12.49
C LYS A 29 -9.01 34.50 13.23
N GLU A 30 -10.08 34.63 14.01
CA GLU A 30 -10.71 33.52 14.73
C GLU A 30 -11.47 32.57 13.77
N GLN A 31 -12.11 33.10 12.73
CA GLN A 31 -12.70 32.31 11.65
C GLN A 31 -11.63 31.64 10.76
N THR A 32 -10.50 32.29 10.50
CA THR A 32 -9.40 31.68 9.71
C THR A 32 -8.67 30.59 10.49
N ASN A 33 -8.52 30.76 11.81
CA ASN A 33 -7.98 29.73 12.71
C ASN A 33 -8.94 28.54 12.88
N SER A 34 -10.25 28.77 13.05
CA SER A 34 -11.24 27.68 13.18
C SER A 34 -11.44 26.90 11.88
N ARG A 35 -11.27 27.54 10.71
CA ARG A 35 -11.34 26.87 9.40
C ARG A 35 -10.07 26.07 9.06
N SER A 36 -8.91 26.51 9.54
CA SER A 36 -7.63 25.78 9.38
C SER A 36 -7.39 24.68 10.42
N GLN A 37 -8.03 24.75 11.59
CA GLN A 37 -7.97 23.70 12.63
C GLN A 37 -8.93 22.52 12.36
N LYS A 38 -9.88 22.66 11.44
CA LYS A 38 -10.57 21.52 10.81
C LYS A 38 -9.67 20.80 9.78
N ARG A 39 -8.37 20.64 10.07
CA ARG A 39 -7.64 19.49 9.54
C ARG A 39 -8.34 18.29 10.16
N LEU A 40 -8.94 17.43 9.33
CA LEU A 40 -9.48 16.14 9.76
C LEU A 40 -8.40 15.46 10.61
N ALA A 41 -8.51 15.59 11.93
CA ALA A 41 -7.77 14.78 12.87
C ALA A 41 -8.44 13.41 12.76
N LEU A 42 -7.95 12.60 11.83
CA LEU A 42 -8.26 11.18 11.82
C LEU A 42 -8.00 10.70 13.26
N PRO A 43 -9.00 10.13 13.96
CA PRO A 43 -8.81 9.67 15.32
C PRO A 43 -7.62 8.73 15.29
N GLN A 44 -6.58 9.07 16.03
CA GLN A 44 -5.36 8.27 16.15
C GLN A 44 -5.84 6.97 16.82
N LEU A 45 -6.20 5.96 16.02
CA LEU A 45 -6.79 4.73 16.53
C LEU A 45 -5.78 4.13 17.51
N SER A 46 -6.24 3.83 18.73
CA SER A 46 -5.44 3.13 19.72
C SER A 46 -4.82 1.88 19.08
N LEU A 47 -3.53 1.64 19.32
CA LEU A 47 -2.79 0.51 18.76
C LEU A 47 -3.50 -0.83 19.01
N ARG A 48 -4.27 -0.95 20.10
CA ARG A 48 -5.13 -2.12 20.40
C ARG A 48 -6.31 -2.26 19.43
N VAL A 49 -6.91 -1.15 19.01
CA VAL A 49 -8.00 -1.11 18.03
C VAL A 49 -7.47 -1.44 16.64
N GLN A 50 -6.29 -0.93 16.27
CA GLN A 50 -5.64 -1.29 15.01
C GLN A 50 -5.32 -2.79 14.93
N ILE A 51 -4.80 -3.38 16.02
CA ILE A 51 -4.57 -4.83 16.10
C ILE A 51 -5.90 -5.59 15.96
N ARG A 52 -6.96 -5.18 16.66
CA ARG A 52 -8.29 -5.83 16.55
C ARG A 52 -8.84 -5.76 15.13
N ILE A 53 -8.78 -4.60 14.48
CA ILE A 53 -9.23 -4.43 13.09
C ILE A 53 -8.44 -5.36 12.16
N PHE A 54 -7.11 -5.42 12.32
CA PHE A 54 -6.26 -6.30 11.52
C PHE A 54 -6.61 -7.79 11.71
N VAL A 55 -6.84 -8.21 12.95
CA VAL A 55 -7.27 -9.59 13.28
C VAL A 55 -8.63 -9.91 12.67
N TYR A 56 -9.63 -9.03 12.85
CA TYR A 56 -10.96 -9.24 12.25
C TYR A 56 -10.90 -9.29 10.73
N PHE A 57 -10.15 -8.38 10.11
CA PHE A 57 -9.96 -8.39 8.66
C PHE A 57 -9.32 -9.71 8.22
N SER A 58 -8.24 -10.13 8.87
CA SER A 58 -7.54 -11.40 8.57
C SER A 58 -8.48 -12.60 8.63
N ILE A 59 -9.34 -12.68 9.67
CA ILE A 59 -10.32 -13.77 9.82
C ILE A 59 -11.35 -13.73 8.69
N ILE A 60 -11.90 -12.56 8.36
CA ILE A 60 -12.86 -12.38 7.27
C ILE A 60 -12.27 -12.85 5.93
N THR A 61 -11.02 -12.47 5.65
CA THR A 61 -10.31 -12.92 4.43
C THR A 61 -10.12 -14.43 4.39
N ILE A 62 -9.77 -15.08 5.51
CA ILE A 62 -9.63 -16.53 5.57
C ILE A 62 -10.97 -17.23 5.30
N VAL A 63 -12.06 -16.74 5.90
CA VAL A 63 -13.42 -17.31 5.72
C VAL A 63 -13.91 -17.12 4.29
N ALA A 64 -13.77 -15.92 3.72
CA ALA A 64 -14.14 -15.65 2.32
C ALA A 64 -13.37 -16.57 1.35
N MET A 65 -12.09 -16.87 1.65
CA MET A 65 -11.27 -17.75 0.85
C MET A 65 -11.67 -19.23 0.96
N LEU A 66 -12.08 -19.70 2.14
CA LEU A 66 -12.59 -21.07 2.32
C LEU A 66 -13.84 -21.32 1.46
N ILE A 67 -14.72 -20.31 1.36
CA ILE A 67 -15.91 -20.36 0.50
C ILE A 67 -15.53 -20.28 -0.99
N GLY A 68 -14.52 -19.47 -1.32
CA GLY A 68 -14.03 -19.28 -2.68
C GLY A 68 -13.13 -20.40 -3.24
N ARG A 69 -12.77 -21.41 -2.43
CA ARG A 69 -11.78 -22.45 -2.78
C ARG A 69 -12.10 -23.13 -4.11
N GLU A 70 -13.36 -23.43 -4.36
CA GLU A 70 -13.80 -24.16 -5.55
C GLU A 70 -13.55 -23.36 -6.84
N TYR A 71 -13.76 -22.04 -6.79
CA TYR A 71 -13.43 -21.14 -7.90
C TYR A 71 -11.92 -21.08 -8.13
N VAL A 72 -11.13 -20.97 -7.07
CA VAL A 72 -9.65 -20.89 -7.16
C VAL A 72 -9.05 -22.18 -7.73
N VAL A 73 -9.59 -23.35 -7.35
CA VAL A 73 -9.18 -24.64 -7.92
C VAL A 73 -9.59 -24.74 -9.40
N GLY A 74 -10.79 -24.26 -9.75
CA GLY A 74 -11.23 -24.16 -11.15
C GLY A 74 -10.32 -23.29 -12.02
N LEU A 75 -9.74 -22.23 -11.46
CA LEU A 75 -8.71 -21.42 -12.13
C LEU A 75 -7.41 -22.19 -12.34
N GLY A 76 -7.05 -23.13 -11.45
CA GLY A 76 -5.89 -24.01 -11.62
C GLY A 76 -5.94 -24.85 -12.90
N ASN A 77 -7.14 -25.27 -13.33
CA ASN A 77 -7.32 -26.00 -14.60
C ASN A 77 -6.95 -25.18 -15.85
N TRP A 78 -6.82 -23.85 -15.74
CA TRP A 78 -6.43 -22.99 -16.85
C TRP A 78 -4.91 -22.94 -17.06
N GLY A 79 -4.13 -23.74 -16.31
CA GLY A 79 -2.69 -23.87 -16.47
C GLY A 79 -1.96 -22.55 -16.26
N TYR A 80 -1.12 -22.14 -17.22
CA TYR A 80 -0.33 -20.90 -17.11
C TYR A 80 -1.18 -19.65 -16.84
N LEU A 81 -2.36 -19.55 -17.46
CA LEU A 81 -3.25 -18.40 -17.26
C LEU A 81 -3.87 -18.41 -15.85
N GLY A 82 -4.17 -19.60 -15.34
CA GLY A 82 -4.57 -19.81 -13.95
C GLY A 82 -3.53 -19.27 -12.96
N ALA A 83 -2.27 -19.66 -13.15
CA ALA A 83 -1.16 -19.21 -12.29
C ALA A 83 -0.97 -17.69 -12.31
N PHE A 84 -1.15 -17.06 -13.47
CA PHE A 84 -1.15 -15.60 -13.60
C PHE A 84 -2.26 -14.96 -12.77
N VAL A 85 -3.51 -15.38 -12.96
CA VAL A 85 -4.67 -14.77 -12.28
C VAL A 85 -4.63 -15.04 -10.78
N ILE A 86 -4.26 -16.26 -10.38
CA ILE A 86 -4.09 -16.63 -8.97
C ILE A 86 -3.03 -15.74 -8.33
N SER A 87 -1.86 -15.59 -8.95
CA SER A 87 -0.80 -14.74 -8.41
C SER A 87 -1.16 -13.26 -8.42
N LEU A 88 -1.91 -12.79 -9.42
CA LEU A 88 -2.44 -11.43 -9.50
C LEU A 88 -3.35 -11.12 -8.33
N ILE A 89 -4.39 -11.93 -8.13
CA ILE A 89 -5.38 -11.73 -7.06
C ILE A 89 -4.72 -11.87 -5.69
N SER A 90 -3.81 -12.82 -5.57
CA SER A 90 -3.04 -13.08 -4.34
C SER A 90 -2.20 -11.88 -3.92
N ASN A 91 -1.45 -11.27 -4.84
CA ASN A 91 -0.64 -10.08 -4.54
C ASN A 91 -1.45 -8.78 -4.48
N ALA A 92 -2.55 -8.68 -5.23
CA ALA A 92 -3.43 -7.51 -5.16
C ALA A 92 -4.18 -7.42 -3.83
N SER A 93 -4.40 -8.57 -3.18
CA SER A 93 -5.11 -8.64 -1.92
C SER A 93 -4.17 -8.41 -0.76
N ILE A 94 -4.19 -7.18 -0.22
CA ILE A 94 -3.36 -6.67 0.89
C ILE A 94 -3.38 -7.58 2.14
N ILE A 95 -4.32 -8.54 2.26
CA ILE A 95 -4.56 -9.29 3.51
C ILE A 95 -4.98 -10.77 3.25
N LEU A 96 -4.86 -11.32 2.04
CA LEU A 96 -5.13 -12.77 1.87
C LEU A 96 -3.86 -13.57 2.22
N PRO A 97 -3.73 -14.20 3.41
CA PRO A 97 -2.69 -15.20 3.65
C PRO A 97 -2.86 -16.28 2.59
N THR A 98 -1.84 -16.50 1.79
CA THR A 98 -2.00 -16.87 0.38
C THR A 98 -1.93 -18.39 0.15
N PRO A 99 -3.06 -19.12 0.04
CA PRO A 99 -3.09 -20.45 -0.56
C PRO A 99 -2.80 -20.40 -2.07
N GLY A 100 -2.66 -19.21 -2.68
CA GLY A 100 -2.26 -19.07 -4.08
C GLY A 100 -0.93 -19.75 -4.40
N ILE A 101 0.05 -19.70 -3.49
CA ILE A 101 1.30 -20.47 -3.63
C ILE A 101 1.01 -21.97 -3.56
N ALA A 102 0.07 -22.43 -2.71
CA ALA A 102 -0.29 -23.83 -2.61
C ALA A 102 -1.01 -24.36 -3.87
N VAL A 103 -1.84 -23.55 -4.51
CA VAL A 103 -2.47 -23.92 -5.80
C VAL A 103 -1.43 -23.94 -6.91
N ILE A 104 -0.54 -22.94 -6.97
CA ILE A 104 0.60 -22.94 -7.90
C ILE A 104 1.52 -24.15 -7.62
N ALA A 105 1.68 -24.56 -6.36
CA ALA A 105 2.45 -25.73 -5.96
C ALA A 105 1.88 -27.02 -6.55
N MET A 106 0.55 -27.19 -6.52
CA MET A 106 -0.13 -28.33 -7.15
C MET A 106 0.09 -28.33 -8.66
N MET A 107 0.11 -27.15 -9.30
CA MET A 107 0.34 -27.02 -10.75
C MET A 107 1.79 -27.33 -11.17
N THR A 108 2.73 -27.47 -10.22
CA THR A 108 4.14 -27.74 -10.55
C THR A 108 4.38 -29.16 -11.09
N SER A 109 3.49 -30.12 -10.79
CA SER A 109 3.59 -31.49 -11.32
C SER A 109 3.17 -31.60 -12.77
N ASP A 110 2.22 -30.76 -13.20
CA ASP A 110 1.52 -30.95 -14.47
C ASP A 110 2.03 -30.00 -15.56
N PHE A 111 2.74 -28.93 -15.19
CA PHE A 111 3.18 -27.87 -16.10
C PHE A 111 4.68 -27.59 -16.04
N ASN A 112 5.21 -27.00 -17.12
CA ASN A 112 6.61 -26.53 -17.13
C ASN A 112 6.84 -25.43 -16.07
N LEU A 113 7.74 -25.70 -15.14
CA LEU A 113 8.07 -24.87 -13.98
C LEU A 113 8.50 -23.45 -14.35
N LEU A 114 9.26 -23.29 -15.44
CA LEU A 114 9.81 -22.01 -15.86
C LEU A 114 8.68 -21.08 -16.32
N TRP A 115 7.81 -21.58 -17.22
CA TRP A 115 6.67 -20.81 -17.72
C TRP A 115 5.61 -20.56 -16.65
N LEU A 116 5.42 -21.52 -15.73
CA LEU A 116 4.52 -21.37 -14.60
C LEU A 116 5.00 -20.23 -13.68
N GLY A 117 6.28 -20.22 -13.33
CA GLY A 117 6.90 -19.19 -12.52
C GLY A 117 6.91 -17.81 -13.19
N VAL A 118 7.15 -17.74 -14.50
CA VAL A 118 7.06 -16.48 -15.27
C VAL A 118 5.64 -15.94 -15.28
N SER A 119 4.66 -16.77 -15.59
CA SER A 119 3.25 -16.37 -15.64
C SER A 119 2.77 -15.85 -14.27
N ALA A 120 3.08 -16.60 -13.21
CA ALA A 120 2.78 -16.17 -11.85
C ALA A 120 3.56 -14.91 -11.45
N GLY A 121 4.84 -14.81 -11.85
CA GLY A 121 5.67 -13.63 -11.61
C GLY A 121 5.08 -12.34 -12.17
N ILE A 122 4.66 -12.37 -13.44
CA ILE A 122 4.02 -11.22 -14.10
C ILE A 122 2.69 -10.89 -13.42
N GLY A 123 1.87 -11.90 -13.11
CA GLY A 123 0.62 -11.72 -12.39
C GLY A 123 0.84 -11.04 -11.04
N GLY A 124 1.79 -11.53 -10.24
CA GLY A 124 2.14 -10.96 -8.95
C GLY A 124 2.67 -9.52 -9.06
N ALA A 125 3.46 -9.21 -10.08
CA ALA A 125 3.96 -7.86 -10.31
C ALA A 125 2.85 -6.87 -10.66
N ILE A 126 1.84 -7.29 -11.44
CA ILE A 126 0.66 -6.47 -11.70
C ILE A 126 -0.17 -6.33 -10.42
N GLY A 127 -0.37 -7.41 -9.64
CA GLY A 127 -1.06 -7.33 -8.35
C GLY A 127 -0.41 -6.32 -7.39
N ALA A 128 0.93 -6.30 -7.34
CA ALA A 128 1.70 -5.38 -6.50
C ALA A 128 1.55 -3.91 -6.90
N THR A 129 1.11 -3.61 -8.14
CA THR A 129 0.81 -2.22 -8.53
C THR A 129 -0.35 -1.64 -7.72
N SER A 130 -1.28 -2.46 -7.24
CA SER A 130 -2.36 -2.03 -6.33
C SER A 130 -1.78 -1.48 -5.03
N SER A 131 -0.82 -2.18 -4.45
CA SER A 131 -0.07 -1.76 -3.25
C SER A 131 0.73 -0.47 -3.49
N TYR A 132 1.31 -0.32 -4.69
CA TYR A 132 2.00 0.90 -5.11
C TYR A 132 1.02 2.10 -5.20
N VAL A 133 -0.16 1.91 -5.78
CA VAL A 133 -1.18 2.97 -5.85
C VAL A 133 -1.70 3.34 -4.45
N ALA A 134 -1.94 2.35 -3.59
CA ALA A 134 -2.30 2.59 -2.19
C ALA A 134 -1.22 3.41 -1.46
N GLY A 135 0.06 3.10 -1.74
CA GLY A 135 1.21 3.89 -1.30
C GLY A 135 1.18 5.33 -1.80
N MET A 136 0.89 5.56 -3.08
CA MET A 136 0.79 6.92 -3.65
C MET A 136 -0.28 7.76 -2.96
N ILE A 137 -1.43 7.15 -2.63
CA ILE A 137 -2.55 7.83 -1.97
C ILE A 137 -2.22 8.13 -0.50
N THR A 138 -1.57 7.19 0.20
CA THR A 138 -1.28 7.32 1.64
C THR A 138 0.04 8.04 1.95
N GLY A 139 0.95 8.16 0.97
CA GLY A 139 2.28 8.72 1.16
C GLY A 139 2.28 10.17 1.66
N GLU A 140 1.30 10.98 1.24
CA GLU A 140 1.19 12.37 1.67
C GLU A 140 0.86 12.51 3.17
N LEU A 141 0.14 11.53 3.75
CA LEU A 141 -0.17 11.51 5.18
C LEU A 141 1.06 11.14 6.05
N VAL A 142 2.00 10.38 5.50
CA VAL A 142 3.14 9.80 6.23
C VAL A 142 4.46 10.58 5.99
N ASN A 143 4.42 11.60 5.14
CA ASN A 143 5.57 12.40 4.71
C ASN A 143 6.33 13.09 5.89
N SER A 144 5.64 13.37 7.00
CA SER A 144 6.25 14.00 8.19
C SER A 144 7.03 13.04 9.08
N THR A 145 6.98 11.72 8.84
CA THR A 145 7.62 10.74 9.71
C THR A 145 9.12 10.60 9.43
N ARG A 146 9.92 10.35 10.47
CA ARG A 146 11.36 10.09 10.36
C ARG A 146 11.65 8.88 9.47
N ILE A 147 10.79 7.87 9.50
CA ILE A 147 10.90 6.66 8.69
C ILE A 147 10.73 6.98 7.21
N TYR A 148 9.77 7.85 6.85
CA TYR A 148 9.58 8.30 5.47
C TYR A 148 10.80 9.04 4.93
N GLN A 149 11.38 9.96 5.71
CA GLN A 149 12.58 10.71 5.32
C GLN A 149 13.81 9.82 5.09
N VAL A 150 14.02 8.83 5.96
CA VAL A 150 15.09 7.83 5.80
C VAL A 150 14.86 6.98 4.56
N SER A 151 13.62 6.53 4.36
CA SER A 151 13.23 5.75 3.18
C SER A 151 13.44 6.54 1.89
N LEU A 152 13.09 7.84 1.88
CA LEU A 152 13.29 8.74 0.75
C LEU A 152 14.78 8.86 0.38
N LYS A 153 15.65 9.06 1.39
CA LYS A 153 17.10 9.16 1.18
C LYS A 153 17.71 7.85 0.67
N ALA A 154 17.25 6.72 1.20
CA ALA A 154 17.68 5.39 0.75
C ALA A 154 17.22 5.13 -0.70
N MET A 155 15.97 5.44 -1.00
CA MET A 155 15.38 5.19 -2.32
C MET A 155 15.92 6.10 -3.42
N ASN A 156 16.33 7.32 -3.07
CA ASN A 156 16.98 8.23 -4.02
C ASN A 156 18.34 7.70 -4.48
N ARG A 157 19.05 6.96 -3.60
CA ARG A 157 20.38 6.41 -3.91
C ARG A 157 20.33 4.98 -4.47
N PHE A 158 19.43 4.13 -3.96
CA PHE A 158 19.39 2.70 -4.26
C PHE A 158 17.99 2.16 -4.56
N GLY A 159 17.04 3.01 -4.97
CA GLY A 159 15.63 2.63 -5.04
C GLY A 159 15.33 1.36 -5.81
N GLY A 160 15.93 1.21 -6.99
CA GLY A 160 15.78 -0.01 -7.77
C GLY A 160 16.28 -1.26 -7.04
N THR A 161 17.48 -1.21 -6.46
CA THR A 161 18.08 -2.31 -5.72
C THR A 161 17.28 -2.64 -4.45
N ILE A 162 16.80 -1.62 -3.73
CA ILE A 162 15.98 -1.79 -2.53
C ILE A 162 14.69 -2.52 -2.89
N ILE A 163 13.97 -2.07 -3.92
CA ILE A 163 12.74 -2.73 -4.36
C ILE A 163 13.01 -4.18 -4.76
N PHE A 164 14.07 -4.42 -5.55
CA PHE A 164 14.43 -5.76 -6.01
C PHE A 164 14.73 -6.72 -4.85
N VAL A 165 15.64 -6.33 -3.96
CA VAL A 165 16.06 -7.15 -2.81
C VAL A 165 14.92 -7.32 -1.81
N ALA A 166 14.14 -6.26 -1.57
CA ALA A 166 13.01 -6.31 -0.67
C ALA A 166 11.90 -7.27 -1.16
N THR A 167 11.67 -7.32 -2.48
CA THR A 167 10.70 -8.24 -3.07
C THR A 167 11.19 -9.69 -3.06
N LEU A 168 12.50 -9.91 -3.26
CA LEU A 168 13.12 -11.23 -3.18
C LEU A 168 13.15 -11.77 -1.75
N ALA A 169 13.30 -10.90 -0.77
CA ALA A 169 13.35 -11.22 0.64
C ALA A 169 11.98 -11.70 1.15
N PRO A 170 11.82 -12.97 1.55
CA PRO A 170 10.54 -13.50 2.04
C PRO A 170 10.18 -13.00 3.45
N PHE A 171 11.12 -12.36 4.16
CA PHE A 171 10.92 -11.91 5.55
C PHE A 171 10.21 -10.56 5.67
N LEU A 172 10.09 -9.80 4.58
CA LEU A 172 9.40 -8.51 4.61
C LEU A 172 7.90 -8.75 4.67
N PRO A 173 7.19 -8.14 5.64
CA PRO A 173 5.74 -8.19 5.67
C PRO A 173 5.22 -7.55 4.40
N MET A 174 4.70 -8.41 3.51
CA MET A 174 3.83 -8.14 2.37
C MET A 174 3.91 -6.72 1.77
N ASP A 175 4.51 -6.60 0.57
CA ASP A 175 4.49 -5.41 -0.29
C ASP A 175 4.81 -4.05 0.36
N ALA A 176 5.45 -4.03 1.54
CA ALA A 176 5.90 -2.79 2.17
C ALA A 176 6.81 -1.97 1.24
N ALA A 177 7.65 -2.63 0.44
CA ALA A 177 8.46 -1.97 -0.57
C ALA A 177 7.62 -1.30 -1.67
N SER A 178 6.52 -1.93 -2.10
CA SER A 178 5.59 -1.36 -3.08
C SER A 178 4.87 -0.13 -2.53
N ILE A 179 4.36 -0.22 -1.31
CA ILE A 179 3.68 0.89 -0.62
C ILE A 179 4.66 2.05 -0.42
N LEU A 180 5.88 1.78 0.04
CA LEU A 180 6.91 2.80 0.20
C LEU A 180 7.31 3.43 -1.14
N ALA A 181 7.52 2.62 -2.18
CA ALA A 181 7.83 3.11 -3.53
C ALA A 181 6.70 3.99 -4.09
N GLY A 182 5.45 3.64 -3.83
CA GLY A 182 4.28 4.45 -4.13
C GLY A 182 4.27 5.77 -3.36
N GLY A 183 4.51 5.71 -2.05
CA GLY A 183 4.46 6.88 -1.18
C GLY A 183 5.47 7.97 -1.52
N ILE A 184 6.61 7.61 -2.10
CA ILE A 184 7.62 8.55 -2.59
C ILE A 184 7.48 8.88 -4.10
N ARG A 185 6.46 8.33 -4.77
CA ARG A 185 6.21 8.44 -6.21
C ARG A 185 7.40 8.02 -7.09
N TYR A 186 7.99 6.86 -6.78
CA TYR A 186 9.08 6.30 -7.59
C TYR A 186 8.60 6.06 -9.04
N PRO A 187 9.41 6.34 -10.08
CA PRO A 187 8.96 6.24 -11.47
C PRO A 187 8.36 4.86 -11.81
N PHE A 188 7.05 4.85 -12.11
CA PHE A 188 6.24 3.64 -12.29
C PHE A 188 6.83 2.64 -13.28
N LYS A 189 7.35 3.11 -14.43
CA LYS A 189 7.97 2.23 -15.43
C LYS A 189 9.17 1.46 -14.86
N ARG A 190 10.03 2.14 -14.09
CA ARG A 190 11.20 1.51 -13.46
C ARG A 190 10.77 0.57 -12.34
N TYR A 191 9.79 1.00 -11.52
CA TYR A 191 9.20 0.15 -10.49
C TYR A 191 8.67 -1.15 -11.10
N PHE A 192 7.85 -1.06 -12.14
CA PHE A 192 7.20 -2.21 -12.75
C PHE A 192 8.19 -3.21 -13.35
N ILE A 193 9.21 -2.74 -14.08
CA ILE A 193 10.25 -3.63 -14.66
C ILE A 193 11.00 -4.36 -13.56
N ILE A 194 11.44 -3.63 -12.53
CA ILE A 194 12.20 -4.21 -11.42
C ILE A 194 11.33 -5.18 -10.65
N MET A 195 10.09 -4.79 -10.34
CA MET A 195 9.14 -5.64 -9.63
C MET A 195 8.82 -6.90 -10.43
N ALA A 196 8.53 -6.78 -11.73
CA ALA A 196 8.28 -7.92 -12.61
C ALA A 196 9.47 -8.88 -12.65
N SER A 197 10.69 -8.36 -12.76
CA SER A 197 11.89 -9.20 -12.74
C SER A 197 12.10 -9.91 -11.40
N ALA A 198 11.96 -9.19 -10.27
CA ALA A 198 12.12 -9.73 -8.93
C ALA A 198 11.06 -10.80 -8.64
N HIS A 199 9.79 -10.52 -8.98
CA HIS A 199 8.68 -11.42 -8.73
C HIS A 199 8.77 -12.67 -9.61
N THR A 200 9.16 -12.52 -10.88
CA THR A 200 9.42 -13.65 -11.77
C THR A 200 10.53 -14.53 -11.23
N LEU A 201 11.66 -13.94 -10.83
CA LEU A 201 12.76 -14.70 -10.25
C LEU A 201 12.31 -15.43 -8.98
N LYS A 202 11.63 -14.73 -8.06
CA LYS A 202 11.08 -15.29 -6.83
C LYS A 202 10.13 -16.46 -7.09
N MET A 203 9.19 -16.30 -8.04
CA MET A 203 8.20 -17.34 -8.34
C MET A 203 8.84 -18.52 -9.05
N VAL A 204 9.75 -18.31 -10.00
CA VAL A 204 10.52 -19.40 -10.62
C VAL A 204 11.30 -20.16 -9.56
N THR A 205 12.07 -19.48 -8.70
CA THR A 205 12.82 -20.17 -7.63
C THR A 205 11.89 -20.92 -6.67
N THR A 206 10.73 -20.35 -6.35
CA THR A 206 9.75 -20.98 -5.47
C THR A 206 9.17 -22.25 -6.10
N THR A 207 8.80 -22.19 -7.38
CA THR A 207 8.28 -23.33 -8.14
C THR A 207 9.32 -24.46 -8.25
N TYR A 208 10.59 -24.13 -8.53
CA TYR A 208 11.69 -25.11 -8.53
C TYR A 208 11.93 -25.71 -7.14
N LEU A 209 11.89 -24.89 -6.09
CA LEU A 209 12.06 -25.35 -4.72
C LEU A 209 10.93 -26.30 -4.31
N ILE A 210 9.69 -25.99 -4.68
CA ILE A 210 8.52 -26.84 -4.41
C ILE A 210 8.65 -28.19 -5.12
N ALA A 211 8.95 -28.19 -6.42
CA ALA A 211 9.07 -29.42 -7.20
C ALA A 211 10.23 -30.31 -6.74
N ASN A 212 11.33 -29.73 -6.23
CA ASN A 212 12.41 -30.52 -5.63
C ASN A 212 12.08 -30.96 -4.19
N SER A 213 11.31 -30.16 -3.45
CA SER A 213 10.87 -30.45 -2.08
C SER A 213 9.89 -31.62 -2.01
N THR A 214 9.04 -31.80 -3.03
CA THR A 214 8.11 -32.95 -3.08
C THR A 214 8.84 -34.30 -3.06
N ASN A 215 10.07 -34.38 -3.61
CA ASN A 215 10.89 -35.59 -3.53
C ASN A 215 11.35 -35.86 -2.09
N TRP A 216 11.75 -34.82 -1.37
CA TRP A 216 12.17 -34.94 0.03
C TRP A 216 11.01 -35.25 0.99
N LEU A 217 9.84 -34.62 0.78
CA LEU A 217 8.65 -34.86 1.59
C LEU A 217 8.12 -36.28 1.41
N THR A 218 8.12 -36.80 0.17
CA THR A 218 7.68 -38.18 -0.10
C THR A 218 8.64 -39.21 0.49
N GLU A 219 9.96 -38.97 0.48
CA GLU A 219 10.94 -39.83 1.15
C GLU A 219 10.82 -39.81 2.67
N TRP A 220 10.51 -38.67 3.28
CA TRP A 220 10.38 -38.52 4.74
C TRP A 220 9.06 -39.07 5.30
N ILE A 221 7.98 -39.06 4.51
CA ILE A 221 6.67 -39.62 4.89
C ILE A 221 6.60 -41.14 4.65
N ARG A 222 7.38 -41.66 3.69
CA ARG A 222 7.47 -43.10 3.38
C ARG A 222 7.72 -44.04 4.57
N PRO A 223 8.53 -43.70 5.59
CA PRO A 223 8.69 -44.57 6.77
C PRO A 223 7.51 -44.58 7.74
N PHE A 224 6.49 -43.73 7.57
CA PHE A 224 5.31 -43.65 8.44
C PHE A 224 4.00 -44.13 7.78
N GLY A 225 4.08 -44.69 6.56
CA GLY A 225 2.94 -45.21 5.79
C GLY A 225 3.04 -46.70 5.49
#